data_AF-A0A969GE08-F1
#
_entry.id   AF-A0A969GE08-F1
#
_cell.length_a   1.000
_cell.length_b   1.000
_cell.length_c   1.000
_cell.angle_alpha   90.00
_cell.angle_beta   90.00
_cell.angle_gamma   90.00
#
_symmetry.space_group_name_H-M   'P 1'
#
loop_
_entity.id
_entity.type
_entity.pdbx_description
1 polymer ?
#
loop_
_entity_poly.entity_id
_entity_poly.type
_entity_poly.pdbx_seq_one_letter_code
_entity_poly.pdbx_strand_id
1 'polypeptide(L)' 'YEQLDDFYYKYEDQFLTDYAVTHPAEDIAESFSFFIFSSQPAGNTIAEEKILFFYQYPELVELRTKILNNLCVSFPE' A
#
# COMPACT_ATOMS: atom_id res chain seq x y z
N TYR A 1 -7.04 14.48 -15.74
CA TYR A 1 -6.28 14.64 -14.49
C TYR A 1 -7.12 15.37 -13.47
N GLU A 2 -7.58 16.62 -13.71
CA GLU A 2 -8.46 17.34 -12.76
C GLU A 2 -9.61 16.52 -12.13
N GLN A 3 -10.39 15.76 -12.92
CA GLN A 3 -11.49 14.94 -12.37
C GLN A 3 -11.01 13.78 -11.47
N LEU A 4 -9.83 13.20 -11.76
CA LEU A 4 -9.24 12.16 -10.92
C LEU A 4 -8.67 12.77 -9.63
N ASP A 5 -8.06 13.95 -9.74
CA ASP A 5 -7.53 14.69 -8.58
C ASP A 5 -8.70 15.09 -7.66
N ASP A 6 -9.79 15.64 -8.21
CA ASP A 6 -11.01 15.96 -7.47
C ASP A 6 -11.63 14.72 -6.80
N PHE A 7 -11.59 13.57 -7.49
CA PHE A 7 -12.08 12.31 -6.93
C PHE A 7 -11.19 11.84 -5.77
N TYR A 8 -9.87 11.89 -5.94
CA TYR A 8 -8.91 11.57 -4.90
C TYR A 8 -9.12 12.46 -3.66
N TYR A 9 -9.11 13.79 -3.82
CA TYR A 9 -9.29 14.70 -2.68
C TYR A 9 -10.65 14.54 -1.99
N LYS A 10 -11.70 14.18 -2.73
CA LYS A 10 -13.02 13.90 -2.15
C LYS A 10 -13.03 12.63 -1.28
N TYR A 11 -12.19 11.65 -1.58
CA TYR A 11 -12.15 10.33 -0.93
C TYR A 11 -10.72 9.99 -0.46
N GLU A 12 -10.00 10.99 0.05
CA GLU A 12 -8.56 10.86 0.37
C GLU A 12 -8.32 9.83 1.47
N ASP A 13 -9.29 9.62 2.36
CA ASP A 13 -9.24 8.56 3.38
C ASP A 13 -9.40 7.14 2.81
N GLN A 14 -9.72 7.00 1.52
CA GLN A 14 -9.93 5.72 0.85
C GLN A 14 -8.78 5.29 -0.03
N PHE A 15 -7.87 6.19 -0.43
CA PHE A 15 -6.80 5.91 -1.38
C PHE A 15 -5.44 6.36 -0.85
N LEU A 16 -4.41 5.54 -1.06
CA LEU A 16 -3.06 5.84 -0.57
C LEU A 16 -2.35 6.92 -1.38
N THR A 17 -2.68 7.01 -2.67
CA THR A 17 -2.10 7.96 -3.63
C THR A 17 -3.16 8.38 -4.65
N ASP A 18 -2.92 9.50 -5.33
CA ASP A 18 -3.69 9.93 -6.50
C ASP A 18 -3.58 8.93 -7.67
N TYR A 19 -2.48 8.19 -7.75
CA TYR A 19 -2.33 7.11 -8.72
C TYR A 19 -3.30 5.95 -8.45
N ALA A 20 -3.58 5.63 -7.19
CA ALA A 20 -4.50 4.56 -6.81
C ALA A 20 -5.94 4.75 -7.33
N VAL A 21 -6.39 6.00 -7.55
CA VAL A 21 -7.74 6.25 -8.08
C VAL A 21 -7.88 6.01 -9.58
N THR A 22 -6.77 5.78 -10.29
CA THR A 22 -6.79 5.64 -11.76
C THR A 22 -7.41 4.32 -12.22
N HIS A 23 -7.25 3.24 -11.44
CA HIS A 23 -7.82 1.93 -11.74
C HIS A 23 -7.78 1.02 -10.48
N PRO A 24 -8.76 0.14 -10.24
CA PRO A 24 -8.74 -0.77 -9.08
C PRO A 24 -7.50 -1.67 -8.99
N ALA A 25 -6.90 -2.02 -10.14
CA ALA A 25 -5.64 -2.77 -10.16
C ALA A 25 -4.45 -1.94 -9.64
N GLU A 26 -4.44 -0.62 -9.86
CA GLU A 26 -3.41 0.26 -9.31
C GLU A 26 -3.64 0.47 -7.81
N ASP A 27 -4.89 0.58 -7.37
CA ASP A 27 -5.24 0.69 -5.94
C ASP A 27 -4.70 -0.49 -5.11
N ILE A 28 -4.88 -1.72 -5.59
CA ILE A 28 -4.33 -2.91 -4.91
C ILE A 28 -2.81 -2.99 -5.05
N ALA A 29 -2.22 -2.55 -6.16
CA ALA A 29 -0.77 -2.53 -6.36
C ALA A 29 -0.09 -1.52 -5.43
N GLU A 30 -0.63 -0.31 -5.31
CA GLU A 30 -0.16 0.72 -4.37
C GLU A 30 -0.32 0.24 -2.93
N SER A 31 -1.47 -0.34 -2.59
CA SER A 31 -1.70 -0.93 -1.26
C SER A 31 -0.67 -2.02 -0.93
N PHE A 32 -0.29 -2.85 -1.91
CA PHE A 32 0.76 -3.85 -1.73
C PHE A 32 2.14 -3.20 -1.52
N SER A 33 2.48 -2.16 -2.27
CA SER A 33 3.73 -1.41 -2.09
C SER A 33 3.83 -0.81 -0.68
N PHE A 34 2.75 -0.19 -0.18
CA PHE A 34 2.70 0.31 1.20
C PHE A 34 2.75 -0.83 2.22
N PHE A 35 2.10 -1.97 1.94
CA PHE A 35 2.23 -3.17 2.76
C PHE A 35 3.68 -3.68 2.82
N ILE A 36 4.50 -3.57 1.78
CA ILE A 36 5.90 -3.98 1.91
C ILE A 36 6.72 -2.96 2.71
N PHE A 37 6.61 -1.67 2.36
CA PHE A 37 7.60 -0.67 2.75
C PHE A 37 7.22 0.19 3.96
N SER A 38 5.96 0.25 4.35
CA SER A 38 5.49 1.08 5.47
C SER A 38 5.29 0.28 6.75
N SER A 39 5.38 0.93 7.91
CA SER A 39 4.98 0.34 9.19
C SER A 39 3.50 -0.07 9.16
N GLN A 40 3.13 -1.08 9.94
CA GLN A 40 1.72 -1.47 10.09
C GLN A 40 0.88 -0.27 10.59
N PRO A 41 -0.17 0.15 9.86
CA PRO A 41 -1.03 1.25 10.28
C PRO A 41 -2.02 0.80 11.37
N ALA A 42 -2.71 1.77 11.97
CA ALA A 42 -3.71 1.51 13.01
C ALA A 42 -5.05 1.01 12.45
N GLY A 43 -5.37 1.31 11.18
CA GLY A 43 -6.62 0.91 10.54
C GLY A 43 -7.75 1.92 10.74
N ASN A 44 -7.45 3.20 10.82
CA ASN A 44 -8.43 4.27 11.05
C ASN A 44 -9.11 4.76 9.76
N THR A 45 -8.57 4.41 8.59
CA THR A 45 -9.09 4.81 7.28
C THR A 45 -9.23 3.61 6.35
N ILE A 46 -10.06 3.72 5.32
CA ILE A 46 -10.22 2.66 4.30
C ILE A 46 -8.88 2.39 3.59
N ALA A 47 -8.07 3.44 3.34
CA ALA A 47 -6.73 3.28 2.80
C ALA A 47 -5.83 2.42 3.70
N GLU A 48 -5.89 2.61 5.02
CA GLU A 48 -5.15 1.79 5.99
C GLU A 48 -5.69 0.36 6.08
N GLU A 49 -7.01 0.16 6.01
CA GLU A 49 -7.63 -1.16 5.96
C GLU A 49 -7.16 -1.99 4.76
N LYS A 50 -6.94 -1.35 3.59
CA LYS A 50 -6.36 -2.00 2.40
C LYS A 50 -4.92 -2.50 2.63
N ILE A 51 -4.13 -1.79 3.44
CA ILE A 51 -2.81 -2.30 3.86
C ILE A 51 -2.98 -3.50 4.79
N LEU A 52 -3.90 -3.39 5.76
CA LEU A 52 -4.18 -4.44 6.75
C LEU A 52 -4.75 -5.72 6.13
N PHE A 53 -5.42 -5.62 4.97
CA PHE A 53 -5.89 -6.77 4.20
C PHE A 53 -4.78 -7.81 3.95
N PHE A 54 -3.57 -7.38 3.57
CA PHE A 54 -2.47 -8.30 3.27
C PHE A 54 -1.93 -9.04 4.50
N TYR A 55 -2.07 -8.47 5.69
CA TYR A 55 -1.68 -9.14 6.95
C TYR A 55 -2.59 -10.33 7.30
N GLN A 56 -3.76 -10.45 6.66
CA GLN A 56 -4.65 -11.60 6.82
C GLN A 56 -4.11 -12.87 6.13
N TYR A 57 -3.05 -12.75 5.33
CA TYR A 57 -2.43 -13.83 4.55
C TYR A 57 -1.00 -14.07 5.05
N PRO A 58 -0.77 -15.10 5.89
CA PRO A 58 0.55 -15.38 6.47
C PRO A 58 1.67 -15.52 5.42
N GLU A 59 1.37 -16.07 4.25
CA GLU A 59 2.29 -16.20 3.13
C GLU A 59 2.77 -14.84 2.57
N LEU A 60 1.93 -13.81 2.62
CA LEU A 60 2.29 -12.46 2.18
C LEU A 60 3.13 -11.74 3.24
N VAL A 61 2.87 -12.01 4.53
CA VAL A 61 3.73 -11.54 5.63
C VAL A 61 5.12 -12.16 5.53
N GLU A 62 5.22 -13.46 5.24
CA GLU A 62 6.50 -14.13 4.99
C GLU A 62 7.23 -13.54 3.78
N LEU A 63 6.51 -13.30 2.68
CA LEU A 63 7.06 -12.66 1.48
C LEU A 63 7.60 -11.26 1.80
N ARG A 64 6.84 -10.45 2.55
CA ARG A 64 7.28 -9.13 3.00
C ARG A 64 8.60 -9.19 3.76
N THR A 65 8.72 -10.11 4.73
CA THR A 65 9.97 -10.31 5.48
C THR A 65 11.12 -10.68 4.56
N LYS A 66 10.91 -11.56 3.58
CA LYS A 66 11.93 -11.95 2.59
C LYS A 66 12.39 -10.76 1.74
N ILE A 67 11.45 -9.96 1.24
CA ILE A 67 11.76 -8.76 0.43
C ILE A 67 12.61 -7.77 1.24
N LEU A 68 12.18 -7.44 2.46
CA LEU A 68 12.88 -6.47 3.32
C LEU A 68 14.29 -6.95 3.70
N ASN A 69 14.45 -8.22 4.05
CA ASN A 69 15.76 -8.78 4.38
C ASN A 69 16.73 -8.74 3.19
N ASN A 70 16.24 -8.92 1.97
CA ASN A 70 17.08 -8.90 0.77
C ASN A 70 17.44 -7.49 0.31
N LEU A 71 16.62 -6.48 0.60
CA LEU A 71 16.94 -5.08 0.27
C LEU A 71 18.18 -4.58 1.00
N CYS A 72 18.32 -4.90 2.29
CA CYS A 72 19.49 -4.53 3.08
C CYS A 72 20.78 -5.22 2.60
N VAL A 73 20.68 -6.37 1.91
CA VAL A 73 21.84 -7.08 1.35
C VAL A 73 22.33 -6.45 0.05
N SER A 74 21.44 -5.83 -0.74
CA SER A 74 21.77 -5.22 -2.03
C SER A 74 22.38 -3.81 -1.94
N PHE A 75 22.36 -3.17 -0.77
CA PHE A 75 23.02 -1.89 -0.51
C PHE A 75 24.05 -2.06 0.61
N PRO A 76 25.22 -2.64 0.31
CA PRO A 76 26.32 -2.64 1.27
C PRO A 76 26.74 -1.20 1.56
N GLU A 77 26.95 -0.87 2.85
CA GLU A 77 27.53 0.40 3.30
C GLU A 77 28.88 0.71 2.63
#